data_AF-A0A7V5KWU5-F1
#
_entry.id   AF-A0A7V5KWU5-F1
#
_cell.length_a   1.000
_cell.length_b   1.000
_cell.length_c   1.000
_cell.angle_alpha   90.00
_cell.angle_beta   90.00
_cell.angle_gamma   90.00
#
_symmetry.space_group_name_H-M   'P 1'
#
loop_
_entity.id
_entity.type
_entity.pdbx_description
1 polymer ?
#
loop_
_entity_poly.entity_id
_entity_poly.type
_entity_poly.pdbx_seq_one_letter_code
_entity_poly.pdbx_strand_id
1 'polypeptide(L)'
;PPLTEERRKELVKQVKKMGEEFKVAIRNVRREANDELKKQKKDKEISEDDMIRLQDEAQKATDTFIKKIDEVAAGKEKEVMEV
;
A
#
# COMPACT_ATOMS: atom_id res chain seq x y z
N PRO A 1 15.41 16.73 25.07
CA PRO A 1 16.75 16.60 24.44
C PRO A 1 16.60 16.25 22.96
N PRO A 2 17.35 16.88 22.04
CA PRO A 2 17.37 16.47 20.64
C PRO A 2 17.87 15.03 20.52
N LEU A 3 17.39 14.32 19.49
CA LEU A 3 17.89 12.98 19.17
C LEU A 3 19.30 13.08 18.58
N THR A 4 20.12 12.07 18.84
CA THR A 4 21.40 11.92 18.14
C THR A 4 21.15 11.60 16.66
N GLU A 5 22.10 11.94 15.79
CA GLU A 5 22.03 11.62 14.36
C GLU A 5 21.90 10.12 14.11
N GLU A 6 22.61 9.31 14.90
CA GLU A 6 22.52 7.84 14.86
C GLU A 6 21.08 7.37 15.13
N ARG A 7 20.44 7.93 16.16
CA ARG A 7 19.06 7.57 16.49
C ARG A 7 18.07 8.00 15.41
N ARG A 8 18.29 9.15 14.76
CA ARG A 8 17.47 9.61 13.63
C ARG A 8 17.58 8.66 12.43
N LYS A 9 18.79 8.19 12.09
CA LYS A 9 19.01 7.20 11.03
C LYS A 9 18.31 5.87 11.31
N GLU A 10 18.29 5.41 12.56
CA GLU A 10 17.54 4.21 12.94
C GLU A 10 16.04 4.37 12.73
N LEU A 11 15.48 5.50 13.15
CA LEU A 11 14.06 5.80 12.98
C LEU A 11 13.69 5.88 11.49
N VAL A 12 14.52 6.49 10.65
CA VAL A 12 14.34 6.50 9.19
C VAL A 12 14.31 5.08 8.62
N LYS A 13 15.18 4.17 9.06
CA LYS A 13 15.14 2.76 8.64
C LYS A 13 13.82 2.08 9.03
N GLN A 14 13.30 2.38 10.22
CA GLN A 14 12.00 1.85 10.66
C GLN A 14 10.85 2.37 9.80
N VAL A 15 10.83 3.66 9.48
CA VAL A 15 9.82 4.27 8.59
C VAL A 15 9.81 3.57 7.23
N LYS A 16 10.99 3.35 6.62
CA LYS A 16 11.10 2.61 5.34
C LYS A 16 10.57 1.19 5.43
N LYS A 17 10.94 0.47 6.49
CA LYS A 17 10.48 -0.91 6.72
C LYS A 17 8.95 -0.96 6.83
N MET A 18 8.36 -0.07 7.62
CA MET A 18 6.90 0.01 7.78
C MET A 18 6.20 0.37 6.46
N GLY A 19 6.77 1.29 5.67
CA GLY A 19 6.26 1.64 4.35
C GLY A 19 6.18 0.42 3.42
N GLU A 20 7.24 -0.38 3.35
CA GLU A 20 7.24 -1.60 2.54
C GLU A 20 6.27 -2.67 3.06
N GLU A 21 6.18 -2.87 4.37
CA GLU A 21 5.21 -3.79 4.98
C GLU A 21 3.76 -3.43 4.61
N PHE A 22 3.41 -2.14 4.68
CA PHE A 22 2.07 -1.69 4.30
C PHE A 22 1.80 -1.80 2.80
N LYS A 23 2.78 -1.55 1.93
CA LYS A 23 2.64 -1.80 0.49
C LYS A 23 2.39 -3.28 0.20
N VAL A 24 3.10 -4.18 0.89
CA VAL A 24 2.87 -5.63 0.78
C VAL A 24 1.44 -5.98 1.23
N ALA A 25 0.98 -5.42 2.36
CA ALA A 25 -0.38 -5.64 2.85
C ALA A 25 -1.45 -5.22 1.82
N ILE A 26 -1.31 -4.04 1.20
CA ILE A 26 -2.24 -3.58 0.15
C ILE A 26 -2.24 -4.54 -1.04
N ARG A 27 -1.06 -5.00 -1.48
CA ARG A 27 -0.97 -5.94 -2.61
C ARG A 27 -1.65 -7.28 -2.30
N ASN A 28 -1.58 -7.73 -1.04
CA ASN A 28 -2.29 -8.93 -0.59
C ASN A 28 -3.81 -8.72 -0.61
N VAL A 29 -4.30 -7.58 -0.11
CA VAL A 29 -5.74 -7.24 -0.17
C VAL A 29 -6.24 -7.19 -1.63
N ARG A 30 -5.47 -6.61 -2.55
CA ARG A 30 -5.81 -6.63 -3.98
C ARG A 30 -5.89 -8.07 -4.53
N ARG A 31 -4.97 -8.94 -4.11
CA ARG A 31 -4.99 -10.36 -4.52
C ARG A 31 -6.25 -11.06 -4.03
N GLU A 32 -6.59 -10.88 -2.75
CA GLU A 32 -7.82 -11.43 -2.16
C GLU A 32 -9.07 -10.93 -2.88
N ALA A 33 -9.15 -9.62 -3.14
CA ALA A 33 -10.25 -9.05 -3.92
C ALA A 33 -10.36 -9.66 -5.33
N ASN A 34 -9.24 -9.80 -6.03
CA ASN A 34 -9.23 -10.39 -7.37
C ASN A 34 -9.62 -11.88 -7.37
N ASP A 35 -9.23 -12.63 -6.34
CA ASP A 35 -9.60 -14.04 -6.21
C ASP A 35 -11.09 -14.20 -5.87
N GLU A 36 -11.67 -13.30 -5.07
CA GLU A 36 -13.12 -13.24 -4.82
C GLU A 36 -13.89 -12.87 -6.09
N LEU A 37 -13.43 -11.89 -6.89
CA LEU A 37 -14.06 -11.55 -8.17
C LEU A 37 -14.09 -12.73 -9.15
N LYS A 38 -13.00 -13.51 -9.22
CA LYS A 38 -12.97 -14.74 -10.05
C LYS A 38 -13.99 -15.77 -9.57
N LYS A 39 -14.17 -15.89 -8.25
CA LYS A 39 -15.16 -16.79 -7.66
C LYS A 39 -16.59 -16.33 -8.01
N GLN A 40 -16.91 -15.06 -7.80
CA GLN A 40 -18.22 -14.49 -8.17
C GLN A 40 -18.53 -14.68 -9.65
N LYS A 41 -17.54 -14.52 -10.53
CA LYS A 41 -17.69 -14.78 -11.97
C LYS A 41 -17.98 -16.25 -12.26
N LYS A 42 -17.30 -17.18 -11.58
CA LYS A 42 -17.54 -18.63 -11.70
C LYS A 42 -18.94 -18.99 -11.22
N ASP A 43 -19.39 -18.37 -10.15
CA ASP A 43 -20.72 -18.56 -9.55
C ASP A 43 -21.82 -17.80 -10.33
N LYS A 44 -21.45 -17.11 -11.42
CA LYS A 44 -22.32 -16.31 -12.31
C LYS A 44 -23.03 -15.15 -11.62
N GLU A 45 -22.47 -14.66 -10.52
CA GLU A 45 -22.95 -13.46 -9.80
C GLU A 45 -22.57 -12.18 -10.52
N ILE A 46 -21.45 -12.18 -11.27
CA ILE A 46 -20.98 -11.07 -12.09
C ILE A 46 -20.65 -11.52 -13.53
N SER A 47 -20.73 -10.59 -14.48
CA SER A 47 -20.31 -10.81 -15.86
C SER A 47 -18.77 -10.76 -16.01
N GLU A 48 -18.25 -11.20 -17.17
CA GLU A 48 -16.82 -11.03 -17.50
C GLU A 48 -16.43 -9.55 -17.58
N ASP A 49 -17.28 -8.73 -18.20
CA ASP A 49 -17.06 -7.28 -18.33
C ASP A 49 -17.03 -6.59 -16.95
N ASP A 50 -17.92 -6.99 -16.03
CA ASP A 50 -17.91 -6.51 -14.66
C ASP A 50 -16.66 -6.93 -13.91
N MET A 51 -16.22 -8.19 -14.06
CA MET A 51 -14.99 -8.67 -13.44
C MET A 51 -13.78 -7.84 -13.89
N ILE A 52 -13.65 -7.55 -15.19
CA ILE A 52 -12.57 -6.73 -15.74
C ILE A 52 -12.62 -5.31 -15.17
N ARG A 53 -13.80 -4.68 -15.16
CA ARG A 53 -13.98 -3.33 -14.62
C ARG A 53 -13.62 -3.27 -13.13
N LEU A 54 -14.08 -4.23 -12.33
CA LEU A 54 -13.81 -4.29 -10.89
C LEU A 54 -12.32 -4.56 -10.59
N GLN A 55 -11.64 -5.38 -11.40
CA GLN A 55 -10.19 -5.57 -11.29
C GLN A 55 -9.42 -4.27 -11.59
N ASP A 56 -9.83 -3.50 -12.59
CA ASP A 56 -9.26 -2.19 -12.88
C ASP A 56 -9.48 -1.18 -11.75
N GLU A 57 -10.66 -1.20 -11.12
CA GLU A 57 -10.95 -0.38 -9.95
C GLU A 57 -10.08 -0.78 -8.75
N ALA A 58 -9.93 -2.08 -8.48
CA ALA A 58 -9.04 -2.59 -7.44
C ALA A 58 -7.57 -2.21 -7.69
N GLN A 59 -7.14 -2.21 -8.97
CA GLN A 59 -5.81 -1.77 -9.37
C GLN A 59 -5.61 -0.27 -9.11
N LYS A 60 -6.55 0.59 -9.53
CA LYS A 60 -6.49 2.04 -9.30
C LYS A 60 -6.47 2.39 -7.80
N ALA A 61 -7.28 1.70 -7.00
CA ALA A 61 -7.27 1.85 -5.54
C ALA A 61 -5.91 1.46 -4.96
N THR A 62 -5.37 0.32 -5.37
CA THR A 62 -4.03 -0.16 -4.97
C THR A 62 -2.96 0.89 -5.25
N ASP A 63 -2.90 1.41 -6.48
CA ASP A 63 -1.89 2.39 -6.89
C ASP A 63 -2.04 3.70 -6.11
N THR A 64 -3.27 4.12 -5.82
CA THR A 64 -3.55 5.31 -5.02
C THR A 64 -2.98 5.17 -3.61
N PHE A 65 -3.22 4.04 -2.94
CA PHE A 65 -2.75 3.86 -1.57
C PHE A 65 -1.25 3.56 -1.49
N ILE A 66 -0.65 2.92 -2.50
CA ILE A 66 0.81 2.80 -2.59
C ILE A 66 1.46 4.19 -2.64
N LYS A 67 0.97 5.09 -3.51
CA LYS A 67 1.48 6.46 -3.60
C LYS A 67 1.33 7.23 -2.28
N LYS A 68 0.18 7.10 -1.61
CA LYS A 68 -0.04 7.71 -0.29
C LYS A 68 0.96 7.21 0.75
N ILE A 69 1.27 5.91 0.76
CA ILE A 69 2.30 5.38 1.67
C ILE A 69 3.66 5.98 1.36
N ASP A 70 4.03 6.06 0.08
CA ASP A 70 5.31 6.66 -0.34
C ASP A 70 5.41 8.13 0.11
N GLU A 71 4.35 8.91 -0.10
CA GLU A 71 4.28 10.31 0.31
C GLU A 71 4.40 10.48 1.83
N VAL A 72 3.65 9.68 2.61
CA VAL A 72 3.68 9.72 4.08
C VAL A 72 5.04 9.29 4.62
N ALA A 73 5.62 8.20 4.09
CA ALA A 73 6.93 7.72 4.49
C ALA A 73 8.01 8.78 4.20
N ALA A 74 8.02 9.34 2.98
CA ALA A 74 8.97 10.39 2.61
C ALA A 74 8.81 11.65 3.46
N GLY A 75 7.57 12.06 3.77
CA GLY A 75 7.30 13.18 4.67
C GLY A 75 7.84 12.93 6.07
N LYS A 76 7.63 11.72 6.61
CA LYS A 76 8.12 11.35 7.95
C LYS A 76 9.63 11.24 8.01
N GLU A 77 10.28 10.75 6.95
CA GLU A 77 11.74 10.72 6.85
C GLU A 77 12.35 12.12 6.95
N LYS A 78 11.78 13.10 6.24
CA LYS A 78 12.24 14.50 6.31
C LYS A 78 12.06 15.08 7.70
N GLU A 79 10.87 14.92 8.29
CA GLU A 79 10.56 15.39 9.64
C GLU A 79 11.54 14.83 10.69
N VAL A 80 11.91 13.55 10.58
CA VAL A 80 12.87 12.91 11.50
C VAL A 80 14.29 13.47 11.34
N MET A 81 14.65 14.00 10.18
CA MET A 81 16.00 14.50 9.88
C MET A 81 16.15 16.02 10.06
N GLU A 82 15.06 16.80 9.99
CA GLU A 82 15.09 18.28 10.02
C GLU A 82 15.05 18.92 11.42
N VAL A 83 15.05 18.13 12.51
CA VAL A 83 14.98 18.64 13.91
C VAL A 83 16.34 18.76 14.58
#